data_AF-A0A2T4X5V1-F1
#
_entry.id   AF-A0A2T4X5V1-F1
#
_cell.length_a   1.000
_cell.length_b   1.000
_cell.length_c   1.000
_cell.angle_alpha   90.00
_cell.angle_beta   90.00
_cell.angle_gamma   90.00
#
_symmetry.space_group_name_H-M   'P 1'
#
loop_
_entity.id
_entity.type
_entity.pdbx_description
1 polymer ?
#
loop_
_entity_poly.entity_id
_entity_poly.type
_entity_poly.pdbx_seq_one_letter_code
_entity_poly.pdbx_strand_id
1 'polypeptide(L)'
;MIIVWAWASQGLGVGNWQIASVNHKEDLVVCLDLLATTASILELQAHLEQYTRQGGTVVLLLHRHHGYHQDHVKTLLALQLPADHGSFQCFLFGEGADAVYLTTNPRGLLGTAGTFSARVNFGGQQLDVSAVADADRKELKPAHFNYVWQLYQLALRRRIFELREDLFSYLGQFLPRPNFAPGELYTLLSRPQDRLLLLRLLSFVGRIRKHSDLAREIRIFERNNNNTLTFEDCGIQLEAAYGPLAAEQHNALVTFLRQNLLASGEAVHVVDLRKRFDGLLLQIPGPTYFS
;
A
#
# COMPACT_ATOMS: atom_id res chain seq x y z
N MET A 1 15.25 5.25 0.97
CA MET A 1 15.47 4.45 2.20
C MET A 1 14.22 3.67 2.60
N ILE A 2 14.33 2.36 2.86
CA ILE A 2 13.20 1.55 3.35
C ILE A 2 13.42 1.25 4.84
N ILE A 3 12.40 1.45 5.67
CA ILE A 3 12.36 0.87 7.01
C ILE A 3 11.52 -0.39 6.91
N VAL A 4 12.19 -1.53 6.72
CA VAL A 4 11.53 -2.84 6.68
C VAL A 4 11.57 -3.42 8.07
N TRP A 5 10.44 -3.34 8.74
CA TRP A 5 10.28 -3.94 10.04
C TRP A 5 10.37 -5.47 9.95
N ALA A 6 11.21 -6.04 10.82
CA ALA A 6 11.57 -7.44 10.84
C ALA A 6 10.59 -8.25 11.72
N TRP A 7 10.37 -9.50 11.32
CA TRP A 7 9.60 -10.47 12.09
C TRP A 7 10.53 -11.48 12.74
N ALA A 8 10.14 -11.90 13.96
CA ALA A 8 10.71 -12.89 14.84
C ALA A 8 12.11 -12.58 15.38
N SER A 9 12.15 -12.48 16.71
CA SER A 9 13.29 -12.57 17.64
C SER A 9 14.33 -13.68 17.37
N GLN A 10 14.16 -14.52 16.35
CA GLN A 10 15.11 -15.57 15.93
C GLN A 10 15.51 -15.55 14.44
N GLY A 11 14.92 -14.69 13.58
CA GLY A 11 15.11 -14.77 12.12
C GLY A 11 15.99 -13.68 11.49
N LEU A 12 15.83 -12.44 11.92
CA LEU A 12 16.56 -11.28 11.38
C LEU A 12 17.62 -10.78 12.35
N GLY A 13 18.81 -10.48 11.83
CA GLY A 13 19.76 -9.65 12.56
C GLY A 13 19.18 -8.23 12.65
N VAL A 14 18.58 -7.89 13.79
CA VAL A 14 18.12 -6.52 14.11
C VAL A 14 19.22 -5.52 13.76
N GLY A 15 18.79 -4.37 13.24
CA GLY A 15 19.66 -3.26 12.89
C GLY A 15 19.65 -2.90 11.40
N ASN A 16 20.73 -2.26 10.98
CA ASN A 16 20.82 -1.60 9.69
C ASN A 16 21.51 -2.51 8.67
N TRP A 17 20.87 -2.66 7.52
CA TRP A 17 21.38 -3.40 6.37
C TRP A 17 21.62 -2.46 5.21
N GLN A 18 22.84 -2.45 4.67
CA GLN A 18 23.22 -1.60 3.54
C GLN A 18 22.84 -2.27 2.22
N ILE A 19 22.81 -1.51 1.13
CA ILE A 19 22.58 -2.05 -0.21
C ILE A 19 23.92 -2.19 -0.94
N ALA A 20 24.21 -3.39 -1.46
CA ALA A 20 25.48 -3.73 -2.12
C ALA A 20 25.63 -3.07 -3.50
N SER A 21 25.67 -1.73 -3.57
CA SER A 21 25.84 -0.95 -4.79
C SER A 21 26.32 0.46 -4.52
N VAL A 22 27.20 0.95 -5.40
CA VAL A 22 27.71 2.33 -5.39
C VAL A 22 26.58 3.36 -5.61
N ASN A 23 25.51 2.97 -6.30
CA ASN A 23 24.35 3.83 -6.55
C ASN A 23 23.41 3.94 -5.34
N HIS A 24 23.66 3.18 -4.27
CA HIS A 24 22.80 3.06 -3.10
C HIS A 24 23.57 3.32 -1.79
N LYS A 25 24.61 4.18 -1.82
CA LYS A 25 25.49 4.44 -0.67
C LYS A 25 24.76 4.92 0.58
N GLU A 26 23.67 5.64 0.41
CA GLU A 26 22.86 6.22 1.50
C GLU A 26 21.56 5.44 1.74
N ASP A 27 21.28 4.44 0.90
CA ASP A 27 20.11 3.60 1.09
C ASP A 27 20.41 2.49 2.08
N LEU A 28 19.46 2.28 2.98
CA LEU A 28 19.50 1.18 3.92
C LEU A 28 18.11 0.60 4.17
N VAL A 29 18.13 -0.60 4.73
CA VAL A 29 16.98 -1.30 5.30
C VAL A 29 17.16 -1.37 6.82
N VAL A 30 16.25 -0.76 7.57
CA VAL A 30 16.26 -0.81 9.05
C VAL A 30 15.27 -1.85 9.52
N CYS A 31 15.77 -2.85 10.25
CA CYS A 31 15.00 -3.93 10.83
C CYS A 31 14.88 -3.76 12.34
N LEU A 32 13.66 -3.49 12.81
CA LEU A 32 13.28 -3.39 14.23
C LEU A 32 12.44 -4.62 14.63
N ASP A 33 12.32 -4.93 15.92
CA ASP A 33 11.43 -5.95 16.46
C ASP A 33 10.65 -5.36 17.65
N LEU A 34 9.55 -4.67 17.35
CA LEU A 34 8.80 -3.86 18.30
C LEU A 34 7.34 -4.28 18.28
N LEU A 35 6.78 -4.70 19.42
CA LEU A 35 5.34 -4.94 19.54
C LEU A 35 4.57 -3.62 19.48
N ALA A 36 3.34 -3.63 18.95
CA ALA A 36 2.48 -2.46 18.89
C ALA A 36 2.11 -1.99 20.30
N THR A 37 2.89 -1.05 20.81
CA THR A 37 2.73 -0.39 22.11
C THR A 37 2.91 1.11 21.93
N THR A 38 2.43 1.90 22.89
CA THR A 38 2.66 3.36 22.88
C THR A 38 4.14 3.72 22.84
N ALA A 39 4.99 2.99 23.57
CA ALA A 39 6.43 3.21 23.56
C ALA A 39 7.04 2.96 22.18
N SER A 40 6.63 1.88 21.52
CA SER A 40 7.10 1.53 20.17
C SER A 40 6.63 2.52 19.11
N ILE A 41 5.46 3.14 19.26
CA ILE A 41 5.02 4.21 18.35
C ILE A 41 5.92 5.44 18.49
N LEU A 42 6.28 5.85 19.71
CA LEU A 42 7.20 6.96 19.95
C LEU A 42 8.59 6.68 19.37
N GLU A 43 9.08 5.45 19.54
CA GLU A 43 10.35 5.01 18.96
C GLU A 43 10.33 5.05 17.42
N LEU A 44 9.25 4.57 16.81
CA LEU A 44 9.06 4.66 15.36
C LEU A 44 9.01 6.13 14.87
N GLN A 45 8.34 7.03 15.60
CA GLN A 45 8.33 8.45 15.28
C GLN A 45 9.74 9.06 15.32
N ALA A 46 10.53 8.74 16.35
CA ALA A 46 11.92 9.20 16.44
C ALA A 46 12.78 8.71 15.27
N HIS A 47 12.59 7.46 14.84
CA HIS A 47 13.24 6.94 13.63
C HIS A 47 12.80 7.66 12.36
N LEU A 48 11.49 7.91 12.20
CA LEU A 48 10.98 8.66 11.04
C LEU A 48 11.60 10.05 10.98
N GLU A 49 11.63 10.79 12.10
CA GLU A 49 12.28 12.11 12.16
C GLU A 49 13.77 12.04 11.84
N GLN A 50 14.50 11.07 12.41
CA GLN A 50 15.92 10.89 12.15
C GLN A 50 16.21 10.66 10.67
N TYR A 51 15.47 9.76 10.02
CA TYR A 51 15.74 9.33 8.65
C TYR A 51 15.16 10.26 7.58
N THR A 52 14.25 11.15 7.96
CA THR A 52 13.72 12.19 7.06
C THR A 52 14.49 13.51 7.14
N ARG A 53 15.31 13.75 8.17
CA ARG A 53 15.99 15.04 8.45
C ARG A 53 16.78 15.66 7.29
N GLN A 54 17.27 14.86 6.34
CA GLN A 54 18.07 15.35 5.20
C GLN A 54 17.32 15.22 3.87
N GLY A 55 16.00 15.39 3.88
CA GLY A 55 15.15 15.21 2.69
C GLY A 55 14.95 13.75 2.28
N GLY A 56 15.37 12.80 3.12
CA GLY A 56 15.25 11.37 2.84
C GLY A 56 13.79 10.91 2.75
N THR A 57 13.49 10.06 1.76
CA THR A 57 12.17 9.39 1.67
C THR A 57 12.21 8.06 2.42
N VAL A 58 11.18 7.83 3.25
CA VAL A 58 11.05 6.61 4.06
C VAL A 58 9.79 5.83 3.68
N VAL A 59 9.94 4.54 3.43
CA VAL A 59 8.80 3.60 3.39
C VAL A 59 8.82 2.77 4.67
N LEU A 60 7.83 2.98 5.54
CA LEU A 60 7.63 2.23 6.77
C LEU A 60 6.66 1.07 6.54
N LEU A 61 7.11 -0.15 6.75
CA LEU A 61 6.29 -1.35 6.63
C LEU A 61 5.93 -1.89 8.01
N LEU A 62 4.64 -1.97 8.32
CA LEU A 62 4.09 -2.42 9.60
C LEU A 62 3.44 -3.81 9.49
N HIS A 63 4.16 -4.84 9.93
CA HIS A 63 3.68 -6.20 10.10
C HIS A 63 2.50 -6.37 11.08
N ARG A 64 1.40 -6.92 10.58
CA ARG A 64 0.16 -7.17 11.37
C ARG A 64 0.32 -8.07 12.61
N HIS A 65 1.28 -8.99 12.64
CA HIS A 65 1.41 -9.98 13.71
C HIS A 65 1.90 -9.41 15.03
N HIS A 66 2.70 -8.34 15.02
CA HIS A 66 3.04 -7.68 16.28
C HIS A 66 1.99 -6.65 16.71
N GLY A 67 0.77 -6.75 16.19
CA GLY A 67 -0.37 -5.96 16.67
C GLY A 67 -0.59 -4.62 15.96
N TYR A 68 0.15 -4.32 14.88
CA TYR A 68 -0.07 -3.08 14.14
C TYR A 68 -1.31 -3.15 13.28
N HIS A 69 -2.06 -2.05 13.27
CA HIS A 69 -3.40 -1.93 12.73
C HIS A 69 -3.55 -0.52 12.17
N GLN A 70 -4.68 -0.29 11.49
CA GLN A 70 -4.97 0.97 10.80
C GLN A 70 -4.86 2.20 11.73
N ASP A 71 -5.31 2.10 12.98
CA ASP A 71 -5.23 3.23 13.92
C ASP A 71 -3.77 3.65 14.21
N HIS A 72 -2.84 2.69 14.26
CA HIS A 72 -1.41 2.98 14.41
C HIS A 72 -0.83 3.69 13.19
N VAL A 73 -1.25 3.30 11.98
CA VAL A 73 -0.86 3.97 10.73
C VAL A 73 -1.31 5.44 10.76
N LYS A 74 -2.55 5.70 11.17
CA LYS A 74 -3.05 7.09 11.33
C LYS A 74 -2.23 7.88 12.32
N THR A 75 -1.92 7.32 13.49
CA THR A 75 -1.10 7.99 14.50
C THR A 75 0.29 8.33 13.97
N LEU A 76 0.91 7.42 13.21
CA LEU A 76 2.22 7.66 12.62
C LEU A 76 2.16 8.70 11.51
N LEU A 77 1.19 8.64 10.60
CA LEU A 77 1.04 9.59 9.51
C LEU A 77 0.59 10.99 9.96
N ALA A 78 -0.02 11.10 11.15
CA ALA A 78 -0.34 12.39 11.76
C ALA A 78 0.89 13.12 12.32
N LEU A 79 2.06 12.47 12.33
CA LEU A 79 3.32 13.11 12.71
C LEU A 79 3.63 14.29 11.78
N GLN A 80 3.70 15.48 12.37
CA GLN A 80 4.09 16.69 11.66
C GLN A 80 5.60 16.75 11.58
N LEU A 81 6.15 16.41 10.41
CA LEU A 81 7.57 16.56 10.15
C LEU A 81 7.92 18.03 9.88
N PRO A 82 9.10 18.52 10.29
CA PRO A 82 9.60 19.83 9.92
C PRO A 82 9.67 20.02 8.39
N ALA A 83 9.58 21.27 7.92
CA ALA A 83 9.49 21.57 6.48
C ALA A 83 10.77 21.22 5.68
N ASP A 84 11.91 21.08 6.34
CA ASP A 84 13.19 20.66 5.78
C ASP A 84 13.38 19.13 5.76
N HIS A 85 12.46 18.38 6.37
CA HIS A 85 12.47 16.92 6.32
C HIS A 85 11.87 16.41 5.00
N GLY A 86 12.25 15.19 4.62
CA GLY A 86 11.65 14.46 3.52
C GLY A 86 10.28 13.88 3.87
N SER A 87 9.75 13.04 2.97
CA SER A 87 8.44 12.42 3.13
C SER A 87 8.53 10.98 3.62
N PHE A 88 7.42 10.46 4.13
CA PHE A 88 7.30 9.04 4.41
C PHE A 88 5.93 8.48 4.04
N GLN A 89 5.91 7.17 3.80
CA GLN A 89 4.71 6.38 3.59
C GLN A 89 4.68 5.26 4.61
N CYS A 90 3.49 4.83 5.00
CA CYS A 90 3.30 3.82 6.04
C CYS A 90 2.27 2.79 5.58
N PHE A 91 2.68 1.53 5.46
CA PHE A 91 1.84 0.44 4.94
C PHE A 91 1.75 -0.69 5.95
N LEU A 92 0.58 -1.32 6.05
CA LEU A 92 0.48 -2.59 6.75
C LEU A 92 0.84 -3.73 5.80
N PHE A 93 1.51 -4.74 6.32
CA PHE A 93 1.76 -5.99 5.59
C PHE A 93 1.61 -7.19 6.54
N GLY A 94 1.45 -8.40 6.00
CA GLY A 94 1.44 -9.59 6.82
C GLY A 94 0.96 -10.86 6.12
N GLU A 95 0.91 -11.94 6.90
CA GLU A 95 0.30 -13.22 6.51
C GLU A 95 0.97 -13.91 5.31
N GLY A 96 2.18 -13.49 4.92
CA GLY A 96 2.93 -14.14 3.84
C GLY A 96 2.41 -13.89 2.43
N ALA A 97 1.44 -12.98 2.25
CA ALA A 97 0.77 -12.75 0.97
C ALA A 97 1.22 -11.47 0.24
N ASP A 98 1.84 -10.53 0.93
CA ASP A 98 2.34 -9.29 0.33
C ASP A 98 3.57 -9.50 -0.58
N ALA A 99 3.74 -8.61 -1.55
CA ALA A 99 4.87 -8.69 -2.49
C ALA A 99 6.23 -8.34 -1.87
N VAL A 100 6.27 -7.86 -0.62
CA VAL A 100 7.51 -7.82 0.17
C VAL A 100 8.06 -9.23 0.45
N TYR A 101 7.22 -10.27 0.40
CA TYR A 101 7.66 -11.63 0.66
C TYR A 101 8.29 -12.32 -0.55
N LEU A 102 9.44 -12.96 -0.32
CA LEU A 102 10.16 -13.85 -1.23
C LEU A 102 9.30 -15.03 -1.71
N THR A 103 8.40 -15.52 -0.85
CA THR A 103 7.48 -16.62 -1.16
C THR A 103 6.40 -16.23 -2.16
N THR A 104 6.04 -14.94 -2.20
CA THR A 104 5.05 -14.39 -3.13
C THR A 104 5.71 -13.94 -4.43
N ASN A 105 6.87 -13.29 -4.32
CA ASN A 105 7.68 -12.88 -5.46
C ASN A 105 9.16 -13.15 -5.18
N PRO A 106 9.91 -13.83 -6.05
CA PRO A 106 11.33 -14.11 -5.82
C PRO A 106 12.21 -12.85 -5.75
N ARG A 107 11.69 -11.69 -6.19
CA ARG A 107 12.34 -10.38 -6.03
C ARG A 107 11.96 -9.65 -4.73
N GLY A 108 11.07 -10.21 -3.92
CA GLY A 108 10.70 -9.69 -2.60
C GLY A 108 11.92 -9.60 -1.67
N LEU A 109 11.74 -9.04 -0.49
CA LEU A 109 12.83 -8.85 0.46
C LEU A 109 12.81 -9.88 1.59
N LEU A 110 11.63 -10.26 2.08
CA LEU A 110 11.47 -11.03 3.31
C LEU A 110 10.99 -12.46 3.07
N GLY A 111 11.55 -13.44 3.76
CA GLY A 111 10.91 -14.73 3.97
C GLY A 111 9.71 -14.60 4.93
N THR A 112 8.83 -15.60 4.93
CA THR A 112 7.67 -15.64 5.84
C THR A 112 8.04 -15.78 7.30
N ALA A 113 9.26 -16.27 7.59
CA ALA A 113 9.82 -16.35 8.93
C ALA A 113 10.51 -15.04 9.37
N GLY A 114 10.45 -13.97 8.57
CA GLY A 114 11.17 -12.74 8.84
C GLY A 114 12.68 -12.94 8.71
N THR A 115 13.11 -13.53 7.59
CA THR A 115 14.51 -13.70 7.19
C THR A 115 14.72 -12.97 5.87
N PHE A 116 15.94 -12.64 5.46
CA PHE A 116 16.21 -12.17 4.08
C PHE A 116 16.35 -13.34 3.07
N SER A 117 15.82 -14.51 3.42
CA SER A 117 15.88 -15.73 2.62
C SER A 117 14.62 -16.56 2.78
N ALA A 118 14.26 -17.35 1.78
CA ALA A 118 13.12 -18.25 1.82
C ALA A 118 13.32 -19.44 0.87
N ARG A 119 12.61 -20.54 1.16
CA ARG A 119 12.42 -21.62 0.20
C ARG A 119 11.14 -21.41 -0.57
N VAL A 120 11.25 -21.35 -1.89
CA VAL A 120 10.10 -21.22 -2.79
C VAL A 120 9.95 -22.49 -3.61
N ASN A 121 8.71 -22.92 -3.82
CA ASN A 121 8.43 -24.04 -4.70
C ASN A 121 8.19 -23.51 -6.12
N PHE A 122 9.07 -23.88 -7.05
CA PHE A 122 8.94 -23.52 -8.46
C PHE A 122 8.92 -24.79 -9.30
N GLY A 123 7.78 -25.09 -9.93
CA GLY A 123 7.63 -26.29 -10.76
C GLY A 123 7.85 -27.62 -10.02
N GLY A 124 7.55 -27.68 -8.72
CA GLY A 124 7.75 -28.87 -7.89
C GLY A 124 9.17 -28.99 -7.29
N GLN A 125 10.08 -28.08 -7.61
CA GLN A 125 11.42 -28.01 -7.02
C GLN A 125 11.48 -26.92 -5.95
N GLN A 126 12.09 -27.24 -4.81
CA GLN A 126 12.41 -26.23 -3.80
C GLN A 126 13.68 -25.48 -4.18
N LEU A 127 13.56 -24.17 -4.35
CA LEU A 127 14.66 -23.25 -4.60
C LEU A 127 14.88 -22.36 -3.38
N ASP A 128 16.12 -22.26 -2.94
CA ASP A 128 16.53 -21.27 -1.94
C ASP A 128 16.69 -19.91 -2.64
N VAL A 129 15.93 -18.91 -2.20
CA VAL A 129 16.03 -17.53 -2.67
C VAL A 129 16.52 -16.66 -1.51
N SER A 130 17.45 -15.76 -1.79
CA SER A 130 18.03 -14.87 -0.77
C SER A 130 18.23 -13.46 -1.32
N ALA A 131 17.75 -12.48 -0.56
CA ALA A 131 17.99 -11.06 -0.76
C ALA A 131 19.34 -10.60 -0.17
N VAL A 132 20.06 -11.45 0.58
CA VAL A 132 21.38 -11.13 1.14
C VAL A 132 22.45 -11.18 0.06
N ALA A 133 23.26 -10.12 -0.02
CA ALA A 133 24.47 -10.07 -0.84
C ALA A 133 25.69 -10.53 -0.03
N ASP A 134 25.85 -10.01 1.20
CA ASP A 134 26.91 -10.37 2.13
C ASP A 134 26.36 -10.30 3.57
N ALA A 135 26.34 -11.45 4.27
CA ALA A 135 25.76 -11.53 5.61
C ALA A 135 26.67 -10.89 6.67
N ASP A 136 27.98 -11.04 6.55
CA ASP A 136 28.97 -10.55 7.52
C ASP A 136 29.02 -9.02 7.48
N ARG A 137 28.86 -8.45 6.29
CA ARG A 137 28.82 -6.99 6.07
C ARG A 137 27.41 -6.39 6.20
N LYS A 138 26.39 -7.22 6.46
CA LYS A 138 24.97 -6.82 6.48
C LYS A 138 24.54 -6.08 5.20
N GLU A 139 24.87 -6.65 4.04
CA GLU A 139 24.54 -6.09 2.74
C GLU A 139 23.43 -6.88 2.03
N LEU A 140 22.48 -6.16 1.45
CA LEU A 140 21.38 -6.69 0.65
C LEU A 140 21.62 -6.46 -0.85
N LYS A 141 21.08 -7.37 -1.66
CA LYS A 141 21.12 -7.29 -3.11
C LYS A 141 20.28 -6.10 -3.59
N PRO A 142 20.84 -5.21 -4.44
CA PRO A 142 20.12 -4.04 -4.96
C PRO A 142 18.82 -4.39 -5.68
N ALA A 143 18.78 -5.52 -6.40
CA ALA A 143 17.59 -5.93 -7.15
C ALA A 143 16.36 -6.14 -6.25
N HIS A 144 16.55 -6.67 -5.03
CA HIS A 144 15.45 -6.92 -4.09
C HIS A 144 14.99 -5.63 -3.42
N PHE A 145 15.95 -4.79 -3.00
CA PHE A 145 15.66 -3.45 -2.47
C PHE A 145 14.89 -2.61 -3.47
N ASN A 146 15.40 -2.50 -4.71
CA ASN A 146 14.77 -1.70 -5.76
C ASN A 146 13.37 -2.19 -6.08
N TYR A 147 13.16 -3.50 -6.17
CA TYR A 147 11.82 -4.05 -6.41
C TYR A 147 10.82 -3.63 -5.33
N VAL A 148 11.16 -3.83 -4.04
CA VAL A 148 10.26 -3.47 -2.94
C VAL A 148 10.09 -1.95 -2.83
N TRP A 149 11.17 -1.18 -2.95
CA TRP A 149 11.14 0.28 -2.96
C TRP A 149 10.15 0.80 -4.00
N GLN A 150 10.35 0.38 -5.25
CA GLN A 150 9.53 0.77 -6.39
C GLN A 150 8.06 0.40 -6.19
N LEU A 151 7.81 -0.83 -5.73
CA LEU A 151 6.45 -1.31 -5.52
C LEU A 151 5.68 -0.42 -4.53
N TYR A 152 6.26 -0.13 -3.38
CA TYR A 152 5.59 0.62 -2.32
C TYR A 152 5.54 2.13 -2.60
N GLN A 153 6.59 2.68 -3.22
CA GLN A 153 6.61 4.09 -3.64
C GLN A 153 5.44 4.41 -4.58
N LEU A 154 5.13 3.49 -5.50
CA LEU A 154 4.03 3.64 -6.46
C LEU A 154 2.69 3.07 -5.99
N ALA A 155 2.62 2.43 -4.81
CA ALA A 155 1.46 1.64 -4.41
C ALA A 155 0.15 2.44 -4.41
N LEU A 156 0.17 3.67 -3.90
CA LEU A 156 -1.02 4.54 -3.86
C LEU A 156 -1.48 4.90 -5.27
N ARG A 157 -0.58 5.44 -6.10
CA ARG A 157 -0.88 5.82 -7.49
C ARG A 157 -1.42 4.64 -8.27
N ARG A 158 -0.72 3.50 -8.20
CA ARG A 158 -1.05 2.28 -8.91
C ARG A 158 -2.43 1.76 -8.50
N ARG A 159 -2.72 1.65 -7.20
CA ARG A 159 -4.03 1.15 -6.72
C ARG A 159 -5.18 2.05 -7.16
N ILE A 160 -5.01 3.38 -7.10
CA ILE A 160 -6.02 4.35 -7.56
C ILE A 160 -6.23 4.24 -9.07
N PHE A 161 -5.14 4.16 -9.83
CA PHE A 161 -5.19 3.98 -11.28
C PHE A 161 -5.88 2.66 -11.66
N GLU A 162 -5.50 1.54 -11.06
CA GLU A 162 -6.13 0.25 -11.33
C GLU A 162 -7.63 0.27 -11.00
N LEU A 163 -8.02 0.87 -9.86
CA LEU A 163 -9.44 1.04 -9.53
C LEU A 163 -10.18 1.88 -10.57
N ARG A 164 -9.54 2.95 -11.07
CA ARG A 164 -10.06 3.77 -12.15
C ARG A 164 -10.29 2.92 -13.40
N GLU A 165 -9.25 2.24 -13.88
CA GLU A 165 -9.33 1.43 -15.10
C GLU A 165 -10.36 0.31 -15.00
N ASP A 166 -10.43 -0.39 -13.87
CA ASP A 166 -11.41 -1.45 -13.65
C ASP A 166 -12.84 -0.90 -13.65
N LEU A 167 -13.05 0.26 -13.01
CA LEU A 167 -14.35 0.94 -13.01
C LEU A 167 -14.74 1.38 -14.42
N PHE A 168 -13.85 2.01 -15.20
CA PHE A 168 -14.20 2.47 -16.54
C PHE A 168 -14.28 1.34 -17.57
N SER A 169 -13.53 0.26 -17.39
CA SER A 169 -13.71 -0.96 -18.18
C SER A 169 -15.09 -1.55 -17.94
N TYR A 170 -15.52 -1.62 -16.68
CA TYR A 170 -16.86 -2.03 -16.31
C TYR A 170 -17.95 -1.10 -16.87
N LEU A 171 -17.77 0.22 -16.78
CA LEU A 171 -18.75 1.18 -17.30
C LEU A 171 -18.79 1.21 -18.84
N GLY A 172 -17.67 0.85 -19.49
CA GLY A 172 -17.55 0.80 -20.94
C GLY A 172 -18.55 -0.14 -21.61
N GLN A 173 -18.97 -1.21 -20.92
CA GLN A 173 -19.97 -2.15 -21.45
C GLN A 173 -21.37 -1.53 -21.65
N PHE A 174 -21.64 -0.39 -21.01
CA PHE A 174 -22.93 0.31 -21.12
C PHE A 174 -22.91 1.44 -22.15
N LEU A 175 -21.77 1.68 -22.82
CA LEU A 175 -21.69 2.65 -23.89
C LEU A 175 -22.59 2.23 -25.07
N PRO A 176 -23.26 3.19 -25.75
CA PRO A 176 -23.01 4.63 -25.69
C PRO A 176 -23.75 5.39 -24.57
N ARG A 177 -24.44 4.74 -23.63
CA ARG A 177 -25.18 5.42 -22.54
C ARG A 177 -24.20 5.86 -21.43
N PRO A 178 -23.83 7.15 -21.32
CA PRO A 178 -22.82 7.61 -20.37
C PRO A 178 -23.43 8.13 -19.06
N ASN A 179 -24.75 8.01 -18.90
CA ASN A 179 -25.55 8.58 -17.82
C ASN A 179 -26.30 7.49 -17.08
N PHE A 180 -26.07 7.44 -15.77
CA PHE A 180 -26.73 6.51 -14.87
C PHE A 180 -27.65 7.28 -13.94
N ALA A 181 -28.88 6.78 -13.78
CA ALA A 181 -29.85 7.34 -12.85
C ALA A 181 -29.38 7.17 -11.38
N PRO A 182 -29.92 7.96 -10.44
CA PRO A 182 -29.70 7.77 -9.01
C PRO A 182 -29.79 6.31 -8.57
N GLY A 183 -28.73 5.78 -7.93
CA GLY A 183 -28.69 4.41 -7.40
C GLY A 183 -28.56 3.28 -8.43
N GLU A 184 -28.59 3.58 -9.74
CA GLU A 184 -28.47 2.58 -10.81
C GLU A 184 -27.12 1.87 -10.73
N LEU A 185 -26.02 2.62 -10.60
CA LEU A 185 -24.67 2.04 -10.52
C LEU A 185 -24.49 1.13 -9.31
N TYR A 186 -25.02 1.51 -8.14
CA TYR A 186 -24.96 0.66 -6.96
C TYR A 186 -25.67 -0.67 -7.19
N THR A 187 -26.85 -0.64 -7.82
CA THR A 187 -27.63 -1.83 -8.15
C THR A 187 -26.88 -2.74 -9.11
N LEU A 188 -26.25 -2.15 -10.14
CA LEU A 188 -25.45 -2.88 -11.11
C LEU A 188 -24.21 -3.52 -10.45
N LEU A 189 -23.45 -2.75 -9.67
CA LEU A 189 -22.24 -3.21 -8.95
C LEU A 189 -22.53 -4.23 -7.84
N SER A 190 -23.77 -4.31 -7.34
CA SER A 190 -24.18 -5.25 -6.30
C SER A 190 -24.40 -6.67 -6.82
N ARG A 191 -24.32 -6.88 -8.14
CA ARG A 191 -24.43 -8.21 -8.75
C ARG A 191 -23.23 -9.09 -8.35
N PRO A 192 -23.42 -10.42 -8.18
CA PRO A 192 -22.34 -11.30 -7.72
C PRO A 192 -21.07 -11.25 -8.56
N GLN A 193 -21.19 -11.13 -9.89
CA GLN A 193 -20.04 -11.06 -10.80
C GLN A 193 -19.22 -9.76 -10.65
N ASP A 194 -19.83 -8.69 -10.15
CA ASP A 194 -19.22 -7.36 -10.02
C ASP A 194 -18.81 -7.05 -8.57
N ARG A 195 -18.98 -8.05 -7.69
CA ARG A 195 -18.78 -7.93 -6.25
C ARG A 195 -17.37 -7.45 -5.90
N LEU A 196 -16.36 -7.88 -6.63
CA LEU A 196 -14.97 -7.49 -6.40
C LEU A 196 -14.76 -5.98 -6.57
N LEU A 197 -15.27 -5.41 -7.66
CA LEU A 197 -15.18 -3.98 -7.93
C LEU A 197 -15.93 -3.18 -6.86
N LEU A 198 -17.12 -3.65 -6.45
CA LEU A 198 -17.87 -3.04 -5.36
C LEU A 198 -17.07 -3.04 -4.05
N LEU A 199 -16.45 -4.16 -3.67
CA LEU A 199 -15.62 -4.24 -2.45
C LEU A 199 -14.46 -3.25 -2.49
N ARG A 200 -13.78 -3.12 -3.64
CA ARG A 200 -12.69 -2.14 -3.81
C ARG A 200 -13.19 -0.70 -3.69
N LEU A 201 -14.32 -0.36 -4.30
CA LEU A 201 -14.93 0.95 -4.17
C LEU A 201 -15.31 1.26 -2.73
N LEU A 202 -15.94 0.31 -2.03
CA LEU A 202 -16.28 0.45 -0.61
C LEU A 202 -15.04 0.65 0.26
N SER A 203 -13.92 0.02 -0.11
CA SER A 203 -12.64 0.15 0.59
C SER A 203 -12.01 1.50 0.33
N PHE A 204 -11.96 1.92 -0.93
CA PHE A 204 -11.49 3.24 -1.36
C PHE A 204 -12.25 4.37 -0.67
N VAL A 205 -13.58 4.26 -0.58
CA VAL A 205 -14.39 5.25 0.13
C VAL A 205 -14.44 5.02 1.64
N GLY A 206 -13.64 4.13 2.24
CA GLY A 206 -13.61 3.91 3.69
C GLY A 206 -14.95 3.53 4.32
N ARG A 207 -15.82 2.78 3.62
CA ARG A 207 -17.11 2.30 4.15
C ARG A 207 -17.02 0.93 4.84
N ILE A 208 -15.85 0.30 4.84
CA ILE A 208 -15.66 -1.01 5.46
C ILE A 208 -15.28 -0.83 6.93
N ARG A 209 -16.19 -1.25 7.81
CA ARG A 209 -15.96 -1.22 9.25
C ARG A 209 -15.06 -2.38 9.67
N LYS A 210 -14.21 -2.15 10.65
CA LYS A 210 -13.40 -3.19 11.31
C LYS A 210 -14.32 -4.32 11.79
N HIS A 211 -13.92 -5.57 11.56
CA HIS A 211 -14.67 -6.78 11.94
C HIS A 211 -16.05 -6.99 11.29
N SER A 212 -16.43 -6.17 10.29
CA SER A 212 -17.63 -6.44 9.50
C SER A 212 -17.48 -7.66 8.59
N ASP A 213 -18.59 -8.21 8.12
CA ASP A 213 -18.59 -9.29 7.13
C ASP A 213 -17.86 -8.90 5.85
N LEU A 214 -18.00 -7.63 5.42
CA LEU A 214 -17.24 -7.08 4.28
C LEU A 214 -15.72 -7.10 4.52
N ALA A 215 -15.29 -6.77 5.73
CA ALA A 215 -13.86 -6.84 6.09
C ALA A 215 -13.35 -8.29 6.08
N ARG A 216 -14.19 -9.26 6.44
CA ARG A 216 -13.85 -10.69 6.36
C ARG A 216 -13.79 -11.15 4.90
N GLU A 217 -14.76 -10.76 4.09
CA GLU A 217 -14.85 -11.07 2.67
C GLU A 217 -13.62 -10.58 1.90
N ILE A 218 -13.19 -9.33 2.14
CA ILE A 218 -11.96 -8.79 1.56
C ILE A 218 -10.74 -9.60 1.96
N ARG A 219 -10.57 -9.92 3.25
CA ARG A 219 -9.39 -10.70 3.70
C ARG A 219 -9.34 -12.08 3.04
N ILE A 220 -10.48 -12.75 2.92
CA ILE A 220 -10.56 -14.04 2.23
C ILE A 220 -10.14 -13.88 0.76
N PHE A 221 -10.62 -12.83 0.08
CA PHE A 221 -10.22 -12.55 -1.29
C PHE A 221 -8.72 -12.25 -1.42
N GLU A 222 -8.20 -11.33 -0.62
CA GLU A 222 -6.79 -10.90 -0.66
C GLU A 222 -5.86 -12.10 -0.42
N ARG A 223 -6.21 -12.98 0.52
CA ARG A 223 -5.48 -14.22 0.80
C ARG A 223 -5.52 -15.22 -0.35
N ASN A 224 -6.66 -15.37 -1.03
CA ASN A 224 -6.82 -16.36 -2.09
C ASN A 224 -6.22 -15.90 -3.43
N ASN A 225 -6.09 -14.60 -3.65
CA ASN A 225 -5.71 -14.03 -4.94
C ASN A 225 -4.38 -13.27 -4.93
N ASN A 226 -3.69 -13.19 -3.78
CA ASN A 226 -2.45 -12.43 -3.59
C ASN A 226 -2.54 -11.00 -4.16
N ASN A 227 -3.68 -10.34 -3.97
CA ASN A 227 -3.92 -8.99 -4.45
C ASN A 227 -4.59 -8.16 -3.36
N THR A 228 -4.04 -6.97 -3.08
CA THR A 228 -4.57 -6.05 -2.07
C THR A 228 -5.76 -5.28 -2.64
N LEU A 229 -6.93 -5.43 -2.03
CA LEU A 229 -8.12 -4.64 -2.31
C LEU A 229 -8.25 -3.43 -1.38
N THR A 230 -7.49 -3.45 -0.28
CA THR A 230 -7.59 -2.46 0.79
C THR A 230 -6.82 -1.17 0.46
N PHE A 231 -7.50 -0.04 0.60
CA PHE A 231 -6.92 1.29 0.36
C PHE A 231 -6.38 1.98 1.63
N GLU A 232 -6.45 1.32 2.79
CA GLU A 232 -5.76 1.65 4.06
C GLU A 232 -5.49 3.15 4.31
N ASP A 233 -6.48 3.92 4.77
CA ASP A 233 -6.36 5.36 5.02
C ASP A 233 -5.74 6.17 3.87
N CYS A 234 -6.08 5.81 2.62
CA CYS A 234 -5.57 6.43 1.40
C CYS A 234 -5.50 7.95 1.47
N GLY A 235 -6.52 8.62 2.01
CA GLY A 235 -6.53 10.09 2.13
C GLY A 235 -5.40 10.64 2.98
N ILE A 236 -5.14 10.05 4.15
CA ILE A 236 -4.07 10.46 5.06
C ILE A 236 -2.71 10.13 4.45
N GLN A 237 -2.57 8.97 3.80
CA GLN A 237 -1.34 8.61 3.09
C GLN A 237 -1.04 9.56 1.93
N LEU A 238 -2.06 9.99 1.18
CA LEU A 238 -1.91 10.95 0.10
C LEU A 238 -1.49 12.33 0.62
N GLU A 239 -2.05 12.76 1.74
CA GLU A 239 -1.65 14.00 2.40
C GLU A 239 -0.18 13.98 2.82
N ALA A 240 0.23 12.92 3.53
CA ALA A 240 1.61 12.77 4.01
C ALA A 240 2.63 12.66 2.86
N ALA A 241 2.27 11.99 1.76
CA ALA A 241 3.20 11.73 0.66
C ALA A 241 3.22 12.82 -0.42
N TYR A 242 2.08 13.47 -0.70
CA TYR A 242 1.89 14.36 -1.84
C TYR A 242 1.26 15.71 -1.48
N GLY A 243 0.97 15.94 -0.20
CA GLY A 243 0.47 17.22 0.32
C GLY A 243 -1.06 17.36 0.34
N PRO A 244 -1.55 18.50 0.89
CA PRO A 244 -2.97 18.69 1.19
C PRO A 244 -3.86 18.67 -0.06
N LEU A 245 -3.36 19.16 -1.20
CA LEU A 245 -4.13 19.18 -2.44
C LEU A 245 -4.48 17.76 -2.94
N ALA A 246 -3.58 16.78 -2.74
CA ALA A 246 -3.87 15.38 -3.08
C ALA A 246 -4.99 14.81 -2.18
N ALA A 247 -4.96 15.14 -0.88
CA ALA A 247 -5.97 14.75 0.08
C ALA A 247 -7.34 15.40 -0.22
N GLU A 248 -7.35 16.67 -0.60
CA GLU A 248 -8.56 17.40 -1.03
C GLU A 248 -9.21 16.75 -2.25
N GLN A 249 -8.42 16.46 -3.31
CA GLN A 249 -8.94 15.80 -4.51
C GLN A 249 -9.46 14.39 -4.20
N HIS A 250 -8.77 13.66 -3.34
CA HIS A 250 -9.24 12.36 -2.85
C HIS A 250 -10.58 12.50 -2.11
N ASN A 251 -10.71 13.45 -1.19
CA ASN A 251 -11.92 13.69 -0.43
C ASN A 251 -13.09 14.12 -1.33
N ALA A 252 -12.84 14.95 -2.34
CA ALA A 252 -13.84 15.34 -3.34
C ALA A 252 -14.33 14.12 -4.15
N LEU A 253 -13.42 13.24 -4.59
CA LEU A 253 -13.76 12.00 -5.30
C LEU A 253 -14.52 11.02 -4.40
N VAL A 254 -14.04 10.79 -3.17
CA VAL A 254 -14.70 9.90 -2.19
C VAL A 254 -16.10 10.39 -1.86
N THR A 255 -16.28 11.69 -1.68
CA THR A 255 -17.59 12.30 -1.40
C THR A 255 -18.55 12.05 -2.56
N PHE A 256 -18.11 12.30 -3.80
CA PHE A 256 -18.89 12.04 -5.00
C PHE A 256 -19.28 10.56 -5.12
N LEU A 257 -18.32 9.64 -4.94
CA LEU A 257 -18.57 8.20 -5.02
C LEU A 257 -19.57 7.75 -3.95
N ARG A 258 -19.42 8.22 -2.71
CA ARG A 258 -20.31 7.87 -1.59
C ARG A 258 -21.74 8.33 -1.81
N GLN A 259 -21.92 9.53 -2.34
CA GLN A 259 -23.24 10.17 -2.50
C GLN A 259 -23.95 9.69 -3.76
N ASN A 260 -23.25 9.59 -4.89
CA ASN A 260 -23.89 9.44 -6.20
C ASN A 260 -23.73 8.03 -6.79
N LEU A 261 -22.62 7.34 -6.52
CA LEU A 261 -22.36 6.01 -7.06
C LEU A 261 -22.79 4.88 -6.10
N LEU A 262 -22.52 5.04 -4.80
CA LEU A 262 -22.76 4.05 -3.75
C LEU A 262 -24.00 4.37 -2.89
N ALA A 263 -24.85 5.27 -3.36
CA ALA A 263 -26.12 5.63 -2.75
C ALA A 263 -27.09 6.14 -3.83
N SER A 264 -28.31 6.50 -3.45
CA SER A 264 -29.36 7.01 -4.34
C SER A 264 -29.31 8.54 -4.49
N GLY A 265 -28.11 9.13 -4.55
CA GLY A 265 -27.92 10.58 -4.69
C GLY A 265 -28.24 11.10 -6.08
N GLU A 266 -27.36 11.87 -6.68
CA GLU A 266 -27.58 12.42 -8.02
C GLU A 266 -27.26 11.41 -9.13
N ALA A 267 -27.65 11.74 -10.36
CA ALA A 267 -27.25 11.00 -11.54
C ALA A 267 -25.73 11.04 -11.73
N VAL A 268 -25.14 9.95 -12.23
CA VAL A 268 -23.69 9.86 -12.48
C VAL A 268 -23.42 9.94 -13.97
N HIS A 269 -22.69 10.98 -14.37
CA HIS A 269 -22.14 11.13 -15.71
C HIS A 269 -20.72 10.56 -15.76
N VAL A 270 -20.47 9.57 -16.62
CA VAL A 270 -19.18 8.85 -16.72
C VAL A 270 -18.00 9.80 -16.94
N VAL A 271 -18.17 10.81 -17.80
CA VAL A 271 -17.12 11.80 -18.09
C VAL A 271 -16.72 12.59 -16.84
N ASP A 272 -17.67 12.98 -15.99
CA ASP A 272 -17.37 13.77 -14.80
C ASP A 272 -16.71 12.93 -13.72
N LEU A 273 -17.15 11.67 -13.57
CA LEU A 273 -16.46 10.70 -12.73
C LEU A 273 -15.01 10.52 -13.18
N ARG A 274 -14.76 10.44 -14.49
CA ARG A 274 -13.40 10.28 -15.04
C ARG A 274 -12.53 11.49 -14.73
N LYS A 275 -13.04 12.70 -14.95
CA LYS A 275 -12.34 13.95 -14.61
C LYS A 275 -11.94 14.00 -13.14
N ARG A 276 -12.76 13.50 -12.21
CA ARG A 276 -12.44 13.47 -10.78
C ARG A 276 -11.29 12.50 -10.47
N PHE A 277 -11.29 11.31 -11.07
CA PHE A 277 -10.15 10.40 -10.96
C PHE A 277 -8.87 10.98 -11.55
N ASP A 278 -8.97 11.60 -12.73
CA ASP A 278 -7.83 12.23 -13.38
C ASP A 278 -7.31 13.41 -12.56
N GLY A 279 -8.19 14.21 -11.97
CA GLY A 279 -7.84 15.29 -11.04
C GLY A 279 -7.03 14.83 -9.83
N LEU A 280 -7.42 13.69 -9.23
CA LEU A 280 -6.65 13.06 -8.14
C LEU A 280 -5.30 12.53 -8.64
N LEU A 281 -5.28 11.77 -9.74
CA LEU A 281 -4.04 11.20 -10.28
C LEU A 281 -3.04 12.26 -10.75
N LEU A 282 -3.50 13.46 -11.13
CA LEU A 282 -2.61 14.58 -11.43
C LEU A 282 -1.84 15.09 -10.20
N GLN A 283 -2.38 14.90 -8.99
CA GLN A 283 -1.70 15.30 -7.74
C GLN A 283 -0.66 14.29 -7.26
N ILE A 284 -0.58 13.12 -7.92
CA ILE A 284 0.31 12.03 -7.53
C ILE A 284 1.38 11.88 -8.63
N PRO A 285 2.48 12.65 -8.61
CA PRO A 285 3.45 12.67 -9.69
C PRO A 285 4.15 11.31 -9.88
N GLY A 286 4.63 11.07 -11.09
CA GLY A 286 5.44 9.89 -11.43
C GLY A 286 4.71 8.84 -12.28
N PRO A 287 5.43 7.77 -12.66
CA PRO A 287 4.86 6.69 -13.46
C PRO A 287 3.86 5.86 -12.65
N THR A 288 2.90 5.23 -13.33
CA THR A 288 2.00 4.24 -12.69
C THR A 288 2.70 2.89 -12.54
N TYR A 289 3.55 2.54 -13.49
CA TYR A 289 4.34 1.32 -13.54
C TYR A 289 5.77 1.67 -13.92
N PHE A 290 6.75 1.00 -13.32
CA PHE A 290 8.12 1.05 -13.84
C PHE A 290 8.19 0.22 -15.13
N SER A 291 8.91 0.76 -16.11
CA SER A 291 9.26 0.09 -17.38
C SER A 291 10.32 -0.99 -17.17
#